data_AF-A0AAV8Y3Q4-F1
#
_entry.id   AF-A0AAV8Y3Q4-F1
#
_cell.length_a   1.000
_cell.length_b   1.000
_cell.length_c   1.000
_cell.angle_alpha   90.00
_cell.angle_beta   90.00
_cell.angle_gamma   90.00
#
_symmetry.space_group_name_H-M   'P 1'
#
loop_
_entity.id
_entity.type
_entity.pdbx_description
1 polymer ?
#
loop_
_entity_poly.entity_id
_entity_poly.type
_entity_poly.pdbx_seq_one_letter_code
_entity_poly.pdbx_strand_id
1 'polypeptide(L)'
;MAVNIKEDWIIAPDGYAAYYCAGECNFPLNAHMNATNHAIVQTLVHLMNPWRYPKPCCAPTKLNPISVLYFLDDQNVILKKYKKMVVKSCGCH
;
A
#
# COMPACT_ATOMS: atom_id res chain seq x y z
N MET A 1 -9.35 -2.35 6.34
CA MET A 1 -10.02 -1.19 5.70
C MET A 1 -10.59 -1.64 4.37
N ALA A 2 -11.90 -1.47 4.17
CA ALA A 2 -12.58 -1.79 2.93
C ALA A 2 -12.87 -0.48 2.17
N VAL A 3 -12.67 -0.52 0.86
CA VAL A 3 -13.04 0.54 -0.08
C VAL A 3 -14.36 0.13 -0.69
N ASN A 4 -15.38 0.97 -0.59
CA ASN A 4 -16.63 0.79 -1.31
C ASN A 4 -16.52 1.50 -2.65
N ILE A 5 -16.99 0.85 -3.70
CA ILE A 5 -17.03 1.39 -5.05
C ILE A 5 -18.49 1.63 -5.36
N LYS A 6 -18.87 2.88 -5.66
CA LYS A 6 -20.25 3.26 -5.99
C LYS A 6 -20.25 4.07 -7.27
N GLU A 7 -19.82 3.41 -8.32
CA GLU A 7 -19.68 3.96 -9.65
C GLU A 7 -20.58 3.18 -10.60
N ASP A 8 -21.50 3.87 -11.27
CA ASP A 8 -22.57 3.26 -12.08
C ASP A 8 -22.06 2.41 -13.25
N TRP A 9 -20.80 2.59 -13.67
CA TRP A 9 -20.16 1.84 -14.75
C TRP A 9 -19.46 0.55 -14.27
N ILE A 10 -19.24 0.37 -12.97
CA ILE A 10 -18.64 -0.83 -12.40
C ILE A 10 -19.75 -1.82 -12.02
N ILE A 11 -19.67 -3.02 -12.60
CA ILE A 11 -20.62 -4.11 -12.34
C ILE A 11 -20.21 -4.90 -11.09
N ALA A 12 -18.90 -5.15 -10.93
CA ALA A 12 -18.35 -5.83 -9.77
C ALA A 12 -16.84 -5.55 -9.60
N PRO A 13 -16.30 -5.58 -8.37
CA PRO A 13 -17.02 -5.73 -7.10
C PRO A 13 -17.57 -4.40 -6.57
N ASP A 14 -18.60 -4.45 -5.70
CA ASP A 14 -19.18 -3.27 -5.01
C ASP A 14 -18.23 -2.67 -3.95
N GLY A 15 -17.14 -3.39 -3.68
CA GLY A 15 -16.10 -2.96 -2.76
C GLY A 15 -15.05 -4.05 -2.58
N TYR A 16 -13.91 -3.68 -2.00
CA TYR A 16 -12.84 -4.63 -1.74
C TYR A 16 -12.00 -4.22 -0.52
N ALA A 17 -11.39 -5.20 0.13
CA ALA A 17 -10.48 -4.95 1.25
C ALA A 17 -9.12 -4.49 0.72
N ALA A 18 -8.91 -3.18 0.58
CA ALA A 18 -7.66 -2.59 0.11
C ALA A 18 -6.53 -2.69 1.14
N TYR A 19 -6.88 -2.56 2.42
CA TYR A 19 -5.93 -2.35 3.53
C TYR A 19 -5.05 -1.10 3.34
N TYR A 20 -4.25 -0.77 4.35
CA TYR A 20 -3.29 0.34 4.30
C TYR A 20 -2.13 0.06 5.25
N CYS A 21 -1.00 0.75 5.02
CA CYS A 21 0.13 0.73 5.92
C CYS A 21 0.11 1.98 6.80
N ALA A 22 0.26 1.78 8.10
CA ALA A 22 0.40 2.85 9.08
C ALA A 22 1.20 2.34 10.29
N GLY A 23 1.81 3.25 11.01
CA GLY A 23 2.68 2.96 12.15
C GLY A 23 4.03 3.64 12.03
N GLU A 24 4.79 3.65 13.14
CA GLU A 24 6.10 4.28 13.20
C GLU A 24 7.24 3.30 12.87
N CYS A 25 8.28 3.80 12.21
CA CYS A 25 9.53 3.09 11.92
C CYS A 25 10.64 3.59 12.85
N ASN A 26 10.64 3.07 14.08
CA ASN A 26 11.60 3.47 15.13
C ASN A 26 12.75 2.47 15.26
N PHE A 27 13.89 2.96 15.72
CA PHE A 27 15.01 2.09 16.07
C PHE A 27 14.72 1.31 17.37
N PRO A 28 15.16 0.04 17.47
CA PRO A 28 15.73 -0.79 16.40
C PRO A 28 14.65 -1.30 15.44
N LEU A 29 14.96 -1.30 14.14
CA LEU A 29 14.07 -1.89 13.13
C LEU A 29 14.14 -3.41 13.21
N ASN A 30 13.08 -4.03 13.70
CA ASN A 30 12.98 -5.49 13.82
C ASN A 30 12.93 -6.17 12.44
N ALA A 31 13.37 -7.43 12.34
CA ALA A 31 13.36 -8.18 11.08
C ALA A 31 11.98 -8.27 10.41
N HIS A 32 10.90 -8.27 11.20
CA HIS A 32 9.52 -8.27 10.70
C HIS A 32 9.09 -6.97 10.01
N MET A 33 9.85 -5.87 10.16
CA MET A 33 9.56 -4.56 9.56
C MET A 33 10.06 -4.44 8.12
N ASN A 34 10.62 -5.52 7.53
CA ASN A 34 11.07 -5.58 6.12
C ASN A 34 11.90 -4.35 5.70
N ALA A 35 12.76 -3.86 6.59
CA ALA A 35 13.50 -2.63 6.37
C ALA A 35 14.60 -2.81 5.32
N THR A 36 14.76 -1.81 4.45
CA THR A 36 15.91 -1.75 3.55
C THR A 36 17.15 -1.28 4.30
N ASN A 37 18.35 -1.54 3.75
CA ASN A 37 19.59 -0.97 4.28
C ASN A 37 19.52 0.56 4.37
N HIS A 38 18.88 1.22 3.38
CA HIS A 38 18.63 2.65 3.41
C HIS A 38 17.78 3.05 4.62
N ALA A 39 16.66 2.38 4.87
CA ALA A 39 15.81 2.67 6.03
C ALA A 39 16.52 2.46 7.37
N ILE A 40 17.39 1.44 7.47
CA ILE A 40 18.23 1.21 8.66
C ILE A 40 19.17 2.40 8.89
N VAL A 41 19.94 2.79 7.86
CA VAL A 41 20.85 3.94 7.93
C VAL A 41 20.10 5.24 8.21
N GLN A 42 18.97 5.47 7.54
CA GLN A 42 18.13 6.64 7.74
C GLN A 42 17.63 6.74 9.18
N THR A 43 17.21 5.61 9.77
CA THR A 43 16.78 5.59 11.18
C THR A 43 17.95 5.89 12.11
N LEU A 44 19.15 5.39 11.83
CA LEU A 44 20.36 5.68 12.62
C LEU A 44 20.73 7.17 12.56
N VAL A 45 20.74 7.79 11.38
CA VAL A 45 21.05 9.23 11.27
C VAL A 45 19.94 10.12 11.82
N HIS A 46 18.68 9.67 11.77
CA HIS A 46 17.56 10.32 12.45
C HIS A 46 17.78 10.37 13.97
N LEU A 47 18.27 9.29 14.60
CA LEU A 47 18.59 9.31 16.03
C LEU A 47 19.65 10.36 16.40
N MET A 48 20.59 10.64 15.50
CA MET A 48 21.65 11.62 15.73
C MET A 48 21.18 13.06 15.54
N ASN A 49 20.32 13.32 14.54
CA ASN A 49 19.78 14.65 14.28
C ASN A 49 18.35 14.58 13.71
N PRO A 50 17.33 14.46 14.59
CA PRO A 50 15.93 14.32 14.20
C PRO A 50 15.38 15.53 13.42
N TRP A 51 15.95 16.72 13.65
CA TRP A 51 15.53 17.96 13.00
C TRP A 51 15.94 18.03 11.53
N ARG A 52 17.03 17.35 11.16
CA ARG A 52 17.58 17.35 9.80
C ARG A 52 17.17 16.13 8.99
N TYR A 53 17.07 14.97 9.62
CA TYR A 53 16.77 13.71 8.95
C TYR A 53 15.45 13.14 9.46
N PRO A 54 14.45 12.86 8.61
CA PRO A 54 13.19 12.25 9.03
C PRO A 54 13.32 10.75 9.24
N LYS A 55 12.38 10.16 10.01
CA LYS A 55 12.22 8.70 10.09
C LYS A 55 11.81 8.12 8.72
N PRO A 56 12.14 6.85 8.42
CA PRO A 56 11.54 6.13 7.30
C PRO A 56 10.01 6.05 7.42
N CYS A 57 9.34 5.84 6.31
CA CYS A 57 7.88 5.71 6.28
C CYS A 57 7.44 4.24 6.29
N CYS A 58 6.33 3.95 6.98
CA CYS A 58 5.65 2.67 6.86
C CYS A 58 4.88 2.63 5.53
N ALA A 59 5.36 1.83 4.58
CA ALA A 59 4.84 1.79 3.22
C ALA A 59 4.56 0.35 2.74
N PRO A 60 3.67 0.16 1.75
CA PRO A 60 3.40 -1.15 1.16
C PRO A 60 4.65 -1.76 0.49
N THR A 61 4.97 -3.00 0.84
CA THR A 61 6.07 -3.77 0.23
C THR A 61 5.59 -4.74 -0.85
N LYS A 62 4.41 -5.34 -0.64
CA LYS A 62 3.76 -6.27 -1.58
C LYS A 62 2.31 -5.87 -1.75
N LEU A 63 1.87 -5.81 -3.01
CA LEU A 63 0.50 -5.51 -3.35
C LEU A 63 -0.07 -6.56 -4.30
N ASN A 64 -1.32 -6.96 -4.05
CA ASN A 64 -2.06 -7.88 -4.89
C ASN A 64 -2.96 -7.12 -5.88
N PRO A 65 -3.23 -7.71 -7.05
CA PRO A 65 -4.20 -7.20 -8.00
C PRO A 65 -5.64 -7.54 -7.56
N ILE A 66 -6.60 -6.82 -8.13
CA ILE A 66 -8.03 -7.21 -8.15
C ILE A 66 -8.52 -7.28 -9.59
N SER A 67 -9.59 -8.05 -9.82
CA SER A 67 -10.31 -8.05 -11.09
C SER A 67 -11.55 -7.19 -10.95
N VAL A 68 -11.80 -6.32 -11.92
CA VAL A 68 -12.96 -5.42 -11.97
C VAL A 68 -13.69 -5.72 -13.27
N LEU A 69 -15.00 -5.91 -13.16
CA LEU A 69 -15.93 -6.07 -14.27
C LEU A 69 -16.68 -4.75 -14.44
N TYR A 70 -16.62 -4.17 -15.63
CA TYR A 70 -17.21 -2.86 -15.88
C TYR A 70 -17.66 -2.69 -17.33
N PHE A 71 -18.56 -1.73 -17.56
CA PHE A 71 -18.99 -1.32 -18.90
C PHE A 71 -17.96 -0.37 -19.51
N LEU A 72 -17.41 -0.71 -20.68
CA LEU A 72 -16.60 0.22 -21.47
C LEU A 72 -17.51 1.29 -22.09
N ASP A 73 -18.63 0.82 -22.67
CA ASP A 73 -19.72 1.57 -23.28
C ASP A 73 -21.04 0.78 -23.07
N ASP A 74 -22.18 1.30 -23.52
CA ASP A 74 -23.54 0.74 -23.27
C ASP A 74 -23.76 -0.74 -23.65
N GLN A 75 -22.87 -1.36 -24.43
CA GLN A 75 -22.99 -2.75 -24.88
C GLN A 75 -21.76 -3.62 -24.59
N ASN A 76 -20.64 -3.04 -24.14
CA ASN A 76 -19.37 -3.74 -24.02
C ASN A 76 -18.98 -3.93 -22.55
N VAL A 77 -18.96 -5.18 -22.09
CA VAL A 77 -18.52 -5.53 -20.73
C VAL A 77 -17.09 -6.06 -20.77
N ILE A 78 -16.21 -5.51 -19.92
CA ILE A 78 -14.80 -5.90 -19.84
C ILE A 78 -14.46 -6.37 -18.43
N LEU A 79 -13.80 -7.52 -18.34
CA LEU A 79 -13.12 -7.98 -17.13
C LEU A 79 -11.64 -7.58 -17.21
N LYS A 80 -11.22 -6.66 -16.33
CA LYS A 80 -9.84 -6.16 -16.29
C LYS A 80 -9.19 -6.40 -14.95
N LYS A 81 -7.93 -6.82 -14.98
CA LYS A 81 -7.12 -7.01 -13.78
C LYS A 81 -6.28 -5.77 -13.48
N TYR A 82 -6.61 -5.08 -12.40
CA TYR A 82 -5.88 -3.90 -11.92
C TYR A 82 -4.80 -4.33 -10.93
N LYS A 83 -3.54 -3.99 -11.24
CA LYS A 83 -2.39 -4.31 -10.40
C LYS A 83 -2.26 -3.31 -9.24
N LYS A 84 -1.61 -3.75 -8.16
CA LYS A 84 -1.27 -2.92 -6.99
C LYS A 84 -2.48 -2.30 -6.26
N MET A 85 -3.56 -3.05 -6.11
CA MET A 85 -4.81 -2.54 -5.51
C MET A 85 -4.97 -2.90 -4.03
N VAL A 86 -4.43 -4.04 -3.59
CA VAL A 86 -4.59 -4.56 -2.22
C VAL A 86 -3.24 -4.68 -1.54
N VAL A 87 -3.04 -4.01 -0.40
CA VAL A 87 -1.82 -4.15 0.41
C VAL A 87 -1.79 -5.55 1.04
N LYS A 88 -0.70 -6.29 0.82
CA LYS A 88 -0.49 -7.63 1.41
C LYS A 88 0.54 -7.63 2.54
N SER A 89 1.53 -6.76 2.47
CA SER A 89 2.52 -6.54 3.52
C SER A 89 3.02 -5.11 3.52
N CYS A 90 3.45 -4.65 4.69
CA CYS A 90 4.07 -3.35 4.92
C CYS A 90 5.55 -3.51 5.29
N GLY A 91 6.30 -2.42 5.21
CA GLY A 91 7.68 -2.35 5.69
C GLY A 91 8.14 -0.91 5.86
N CYS A 92 9.33 -0.73 6.44
CA CYS A 92 9.96 0.57 6.62
C CYS A 92 10.92 0.87 5.46
N HIS A 93 10.61 1.93 4.70
CA HIS A 93 11.36 2.34 3.51
C HIS A 93 11.82 3.79 3.59
#